data_AF-A0A6L8EL98-F1
#
_entry.id   AF-A0A6L8EL98-F1
#
_cell.length_a   1.000
_cell.length_b   1.000
_cell.length_c   1.000
_cell.angle_alpha   90.00
_cell.angle_beta   90.00
_cell.angle_gamma   90.00
#
_symmetry.space_group_name_H-M   'P 1'
#
loop_
_entity.id
_entity.type
_entity.pdbx_description
1 polymer ?
#
loop_
_entity_poly.entity_id
_entity_poly.type
_entity_poly.pdbx_seq_one_letter_code
_entity_poly.pdbx_strand_id
1 'polypeptide(L)' 'SLLPGIAVKSTGDYGINPDAVEAVTFAWLARQRLENIPAKLPSVTGAGKAAVLGAIYEPG' A
#
# COMPACT_ATOMS: atom_id res chain seq x y z
N SER A 1 18.99 -23.59 2.93
CA SER A 1 18.27 -22.34 2.61
C SER A 1 17.27 -22.62 1.51
N LEU A 2 16.00 -22.19 1.64
CA LEU A 2 14.97 -22.40 0.62
C LEU A 2 15.10 -21.43 -0.57
N LEU A 3 15.91 -20.38 -0.43
CA LEU A 3 16.13 -19.35 -1.44
C LEU A 3 17.64 -19.06 -1.56
N PRO A 4 18.44 -19.99 -2.13
CA PRO A 4 19.87 -19.77 -2.33
C PRO A 4 20.12 -18.60 -3.29
N GLY A 5 21.05 -17.71 -2.94
CA GLY A 5 21.41 -16.55 -3.76
C GLY A 5 20.49 -15.33 -3.63
N ILE A 6 19.42 -15.41 -2.83
CA ILE A 6 18.49 -14.29 -2.60
C ILE A 6 18.72 -13.74 -1.19
N ALA A 7 18.99 -12.44 -1.09
CA ALA A 7 19.09 -11.76 0.19
C ALA A 7 17.68 -11.49 0.76
N VAL A 8 17.35 -12.10 1.89
CA VAL A 8 16.13 -11.82 2.65
C VAL A 8 16.44 -10.71 3.66
N LYS A 9 15.67 -9.62 3.61
CA LYS A 9 15.87 -8.42 4.43
C LYS A 9 14.56 -7.98 5.08
N SER A 10 14.69 -7.26 6.19
CA SER A 10 13.54 -6.64 6.86
C SER A 10 13.16 -5.35 6.15
N THR A 11 11.88 -4.98 6.16
CA THR A 11 11.48 -3.61 5.75
C THR A 11 12.10 -2.54 6.67
N GLY A 12 12.49 -2.93 7.89
CA GLY A 12 13.22 -2.06 8.82
C GLY A 12 14.55 -1.57 8.23
N ASP A 13 15.20 -2.38 7.39
CA ASP A 13 16.43 -2.00 6.69
C ASP A 13 16.20 -0.86 5.67
N TYR A 14 14.94 -0.61 5.33
CA TYR A 14 14.48 0.44 4.42
C TYR A 14 13.73 1.57 5.15
N GLY A 15 13.79 1.61 6.49
CA GLY A 15 13.19 2.67 7.30
C GLY A 15 11.70 2.51 7.62
N ILE A 16 11.10 1.35 7.31
CA ILE A 16 9.70 1.05 7.65
C ILE A 16 9.66 -0.10 8.65
N ASN A 17 9.15 0.18 9.86
CA ASN A 17 8.92 -0.88 10.84
C ASN A 17 8.04 -1.99 10.21
N PRO A 18 8.49 -3.26 10.19
CA PRO A 18 7.73 -4.39 9.65
C PRO A 18 6.28 -4.48 10.15
N ASP A 19 6.06 -4.20 11.43
CA ASP A 19 4.73 -4.29 12.05
C ASP A 19 3.80 -3.15 11.61
N ALA A 20 4.35 -2.09 11.02
CA ALA A 20 3.61 -0.90 10.60
C ALA A 20 3.30 -0.86 9.10
N VAL A 21 3.79 -1.80 8.30
CA VAL A 21 3.68 -1.77 6.82
C VAL A 21 2.23 -1.64 6.37
N GLU A 22 1.33 -2.40 6.96
CA GLU A 22 -0.10 -2.38 6.61
C GLU A 22 -0.75 -1.05 7.02
N ALA A 23 -0.45 -0.55 8.22
CA ALA A 23 -0.97 0.74 8.69
C ALA A 23 -0.52 1.91 7.80
N VAL A 24 0.77 1.93 7.42
CA VAL A 24 1.31 2.92 6.47
C VAL A 24 0.64 2.80 5.11
N THR A 25 0.31 1.57 4.67
CA THR A 25 -0.41 1.35 3.41
C THR A 25 -1.80 1.99 3.43
N PHE A 26 -2.56 1.88 4.52
CA PHE A 26 -3.85 2.56 4.66
C PHE A 26 -3.72 4.09 4.73
N ALA A 27 -2.73 4.60 5.46
CA ALA A 27 -2.45 6.04 5.50
C ALA A 27 -2.11 6.58 4.10
N TRP A 28 -1.31 5.83 3.33
CA TRP A 28 -1.02 6.16 1.95
C TRP A 28 -2.28 6.13 1.08
N LEU A 29 -3.15 5.12 1.20
CA LEU A 29 -4.43 5.06 0.48
C LEU A 29 -5.36 6.25 0.82
N ALA A 30 -5.39 6.68 2.08
CA ALA A 30 -6.13 7.89 2.47
C ALA A 30 -5.59 9.13 1.75
N ARG A 31 -4.26 9.30 1.68
CA ARG A 31 -3.64 10.38 0.90
C ARG A 31 -4.01 10.30 -0.59
N GLN A 32 -3.97 9.10 -1.18
CA GLN A 32 -4.38 8.89 -2.57
C GLN A 32 -5.84 9.33 -2.81
N ARG A 33 -6.74 9.09 -1.85
CA ARG A 33 -8.13 9.55 -1.91
C ARG A 33 -8.22 11.08 -1.88
N LEU A 34 -7.50 11.73 -0.96
CA LEU A 34 -7.47 13.18 -0.82
C LEU A 34 -6.91 13.88 -2.07
N GLU A 35 -5.90 13.29 -2.71
CA GLU A 35 -5.27 13.81 -3.93
C GLU A 35 -5.99 13.33 -5.21
N ASN A 36 -7.06 12.54 -5.09
CA ASN A 36 -7.81 11.94 -6.19
C ASN A 36 -6.93 11.12 -7.18
N ILE A 37 -5.92 10.44 -6.66
CA ILE A 37 -4.97 9.61 -7.43
C ILE A 37 -5.41 8.14 -7.35
N PRO A 38 -5.70 7.46 -8.48
CA PRO A 38 -6.05 6.04 -8.48
C PRO A 38 -4.94 5.16 -7.90
N ALA A 39 -5.31 4.14 -7.13
CA ALA A 39 -4.36 3.14 -6.69
C ALA A 39 -3.99 2.21 -7.87
N LYS A 40 -2.71 1.99 -8.11
CA LYS A 40 -2.21 1.12 -9.18
C LYS A 40 -2.33 -0.35 -8.77
N LEU A 41 -3.53 -0.91 -8.89
CA LEU A 41 -3.83 -2.29 -8.48
C LEU A 41 -4.63 -3.16 -9.49
N PRO A 42 -4.94 -2.79 -10.75
CA PRO A 42 -5.68 -3.69 -11.65
C PRO A 42 -5.03 -5.07 -11.83
N SER A 43 -3.69 -5.13 -11.95
CA SER A 43 -2.96 -6.39 -12.16
C SER A 43 -3.05 -7.38 -11.00
N VAL A 44 -3.36 -6.90 -9.80
CA VAL A 44 -3.47 -7.74 -8.59
C VAL A 44 -4.91 -7.87 -8.07
N THR A 45 -5.83 -7.01 -8.52
CA THR A 45 -7.26 -7.04 -8.12
C THR A 45 -8.18 -7.61 -9.19
N GLY A 46 -7.74 -7.69 -10.45
CA GLY A 46 -8.60 -8.06 -11.58
C GLY A 46 -9.61 -6.97 -11.98
N ALA A 47 -9.50 -5.76 -11.41
CA ALA A 47 -10.40 -4.65 -11.74
C ALA A 47 -10.24 -4.22 -13.22
N GLY A 48 -11.35 -3.95 -13.90
CA GLY A 48 -11.34 -3.54 -15.32
C GLY A 48 -10.71 -2.16 -15.59
N LYS A 49 -10.46 -1.35 -14.55
CA LYS A 49 -9.74 -0.07 -14.63
C LYS A 49 -9.15 0.29 -13.27
N ALA A 50 -8.15 1.17 -13.27
CA ALA A 50 -7.67 1.79 -12.04
C ALA A 50 -8.75 2.70 -11.43
N ALA A 51 -8.87 2.70 -10.11
CA ALA A 51 -9.87 3.49 -9.38
C ALA A 51 -9.25 4.14 -8.15
N VAL A 52 -9.84 5.27 -7.74
CA VAL A 52 -9.57 5.89 -6.44
C VAL A 52 -10.33 5.08 -5.39
N LEU A 53 -9.63 4.64 -4.34
CA LEU A 53 -10.21 3.82 -3.27
C LEU A 53 -10.65 4.67 -2.07
N GLY A 54 -11.58 4.14 -1.28
CA GLY A 54 -12.05 4.76 -0.04
C GLY A 54 -13.15 5.83 -0.22
N ALA A 55 -13.61 6.36 0.91
CA ALA A 55 -14.61 7.42 1.01
C ALA A 55 -14.15 8.47 2.04
N ILE A 56 -14.62 9.71 1.91
CA ILE A 56 -14.36 10.78 2.87
C ILE A 56 -15.58 10.88 3.78
N TYR A 57 -15.33 10.83 5.08
CA TYR A 57 -16.32 11.07 6.12
C TYR A 57 -15.87 12.33 6.86
N GLU A 58 -16.67 13.39 6.77
CA GLU A 58 -16.35 14.65 7.44
C GLU A 58 -16.37 14.45 8.96
N PRO A 59 -15.45 15.11 9.70
CA PRO A 59 -15.54 15.15 11.15
C PRO A 59 -16.87 15.81 11.55
N GLY A 60 -17.56 15.22 12.52
CA GLY A 60 -18.79 15.76 13.08
C GLY A 60 -18.59 17.03 13.89
#